data_AF-A0A9W7BRQ9-F1
#
_entry.id   AF-A0A9W7BRQ9-F1
#
_cell.length_a   1.000
_cell.length_b   1.000
_cell.length_c   1.000
_cell.angle_alpha   90.00
_cell.angle_beta   90.00
_cell.angle_gamma   90.00
#
_symmetry.space_group_name_H-M   'P 1'
#
loop_
_entity.id
_entity.type
_entity.pdbx_description
1 polymer ?
#
loop_
_entity_poly.entity_id
_entity_poly.type
_entity_poly.pdbx_seq_one_letter_code
_entity_poly.pdbx_strand_id
1 'polypeptide(L)'
;MWANAPRHLSLTRLPLFNAITFQCRRSIGSNQVDLTKPWGRKAYELVEDVKPFHPDHIDAGPLGVPKLQPDDAVGAKNNVKDMDDGPSNDQYLDAMAKATSGPQSNVKLVEEELQEEVAAALNKQATKVLMAIEKAQVLRSKVESELAELKSLKVPELKALCKELNVAVRGKKDDLIKRCLSTEKLLDFETTRKAAYHARWELGIHRQACGFVTNNQQFIETHYKIPEKIDLFEEEKKEGKVFTDQLDWWQSKGRWR
;
A
#
# COMPACT_ATOMS: atom_id res chain seq x y z
N MET A 1 15.74 -29.24 47.84
CA MET A 1 15.43 -27.79 47.77
C MET A 1 15.22 -27.42 46.31
N TRP A 2 13.99 -27.57 45.82
CA TRP A 2 13.58 -27.18 44.46
C TRP A 2 12.55 -26.06 44.62
N ALA A 3 12.83 -24.89 44.07
CA ALA A 3 11.99 -23.72 44.20
C ALA A 3 11.00 -23.61 43.04
N ASN A 4 9.76 -23.30 43.43
CA ASN A 4 8.54 -23.06 42.67
C ASN A 4 8.69 -22.26 41.37
N ALA A 5 8.06 -22.74 40.30
CA ALA A 5 7.63 -21.94 39.16
C ALA A 5 6.10 -21.75 39.21
N PRO A 6 5.56 -20.52 39.16
CA PRO A 6 4.12 -20.31 39.12
C PRO A 6 3.57 -20.40 37.69
N ARG A 7 2.34 -20.92 37.64
CA ARG A 7 1.54 -21.27 36.48
C ARG A 7 0.72 -20.08 35.96
N HIS A 8 0.27 -20.25 34.72
CA HIS A 8 -0.99 -19.77 34.13
C HIS A 8 -1.20 -18.25 33.97
N LEU A 9 -1.08 -17.79 32.72
CA LEU A 9 -1.93 -16.73 32.19
C LEU A 9 -2.87 -17.36 31.14
N SER A 10 -4.15 -17.41 31.50
CA SER A 10 -5.26 -17.78 30.64
C SER A 10 -5.48 -16.72 29.57
N LEU A 11 -5.27 -17.05 28.31
CA LEU A 11 -5.82 -16.29 27.18
C LEU A 11 -7.35 -16.45 27.19
N THR A 12 -8.05 -15.47 27.72
CA THR A 12 -9.48 -15.31 27.51
C THR A 12 -9.73 -14.90 26.06
N ARG A 13 -10.47 -15.77 25.36
CA ARG A 13 -11.05 -15.53 24.04
C ARG A 13 -11.85 -14.21 24.04
N LEU A 14 -11.57 -13.33 23.09
CA LEU A 14 -12.45 -12.22 22.70
C LEU A 14 -13.38 -12.69 21.57
N PRO A 15 -14.71 -12.77 21.76
CA PRO A 15 -15.66 -13.00 20.68
C PRO A 15 -16.38 -11.70 20.34
N LEU A 16 -15.71 -10.74 19.67
CA LEU A 16 -16.38 -9.48 19.26
C LEU A 16 -16.07 -9.02 17.84
N PHE A 17 -15.28 -9.74 17.05
CA PHE A 17 -14.97 -9.33 15.67
C PHE A 17 -15.93 -9.83 14.58
N ASN A 18 -16.95 -10.63 14.93
CA ASN A 18 -17.86 -11.25 13.95
C ASN A 18 -19.19 -10.52 13.70
N ALA A 19 -19.47 -9.40 14.38
CA ALA A 19 -20.78 -8.73 14.25
C ALA A 19 -20.83 -7.62 13.17
N ILE A 20 -19.68 -7.06 12.75
CA ILE A 20 -19.66 -5.91 11.81
C ILE A 20 -19.56 -6.37 10.34
N THR A 21 -19.17 -7.62 10.07
CA THR A 21 -19.01 -8.14 8.70
C THR A 21 -20.30 -8.67 8.06
N PHE A 22 -21.44 -8.66 8.78
CA PHE A 22 -22.64 -9.36 8.31
C PHE A 22 -23.58 -8.53 7.41
N GLN A 23 -23.45 -7.20 7.36
CA GLN A 23 -24.37 -6.36 6.57
C GLN A 23 -23.92 -6.11 5.12
N CYS A 24 -22.65 -6.35 4.76
CA CYS A 24 -22.13 -6.06 3.40
C CYS A 24 -22.17 -7.26 2.44
N ARG A 25 -22.86 -8.36 2.77
CA ARG A 25 -22.79 -9.63 2.02
C ARG A 25 -23.79 -9.79 0.87
N ARG A 26 -24.44 -8.71 0.41
CA ARG A 26 -25.55 -8.80 -0.56
C ARG A 26 -25.36 -7.94 -1.81
N SER A 27 -24.22 -8.09 -2.50
CA SER A 27 -24.13 -7.91 -3.96
C SER A 27 -22.74 -8.36 -4.45
N ILE A 28 -22.59 -9.64 -4.78
CA ILE A 28 -21.36 -10.18 -5.38
C ILE A 28 -21.78 -10.83 -6.69
N GLY A 29 -21.56 -10.14 -7.81
CA GLY A 29 -21.94 -10.62 -9.12
C GLY A 29 -21.32 -9.90 -10.32
N SER A 30 -20.61 -8.78 -10.16
CA SER A 30 -19.95 -8.14 -11.31
C SER A 30 -18.58 -7.57 -10.95
N ASN A 31 -17.63 -7.76 -11.86
CA ASN A 31 -16.25 -7.26 -11.83
C ASN A 31 -16.15 -5.73 -12.06
N GLN A 32 -17.25 -4.99 -11.94
CA GLN A 32 -17.24 -3.53 -12.08
C GLN A 32 -17.28 -2.89 -10.70
N VAL A 33 -16.36 -1.94 -10.48
CA VAL A 33 -16.53 -0.92 -9.44
C VAL A 33 -17.90 -0.31 -9.70
N ASP A 34 -18.80 -0.39 -8.71
CA ASP A 34 -20.13 0.16 -8.82
C ASP A 34 -20.04 1.69 -8.79
N LEU A 35 -19.77 2.30 -9.96
CA LEU A 35 -19.70 3.74 -10.16
C LEU A 35 -21.06 4.42 -9.92
N THR A 36 -22.14 3.68 -9.71
CA THR A 36 -23.42 4.25 -9.28
C THR A 36 -23.40 4.64 -7.81
N LYS A 37 -22.47 4.08 -7.02
CA LYS A 37 -22.32 4.42 -5.61
C LYS A 37 -21.27 5.53 -5.42
N PRO A 38 -21.52 6.51 -4.54
CA PRO A 38 -20.62 7.66 -4.32
C PRO A 38 -19.17 7.24 -3.98
N TRP A 39 -19.02 6.16 -3.21
CA TRP A 39 -17.72 5.62 -2.81
C TRP A 39 -16.92 5.01 -3.95
N GLY A 40 -17.58 4.44 -4.97
CA GLY A 40 -16.91 3.89 -6.15
C GLY A 40 -16.25 4.96 -7.01
N ARG A 41 -16.87 6.15 -7.13
CA ARG A 41 -16.32 7.27 -7.91
C ARG A 41 -15.15 7.96 -7.22
N LYS A 42 -15.32 8.38 -5.96
CA LYS A 42 -14.30 9.16 -5.22
C LYS A 42 -13.03 8.33 -5.00
N ALA A 43 -13.16 7.01 -4.77
CA ALA A 43 -12.02 6.11 -4.66
C ALA A 43 -11.30 5.86 -6.00
N TYR A 44 -12.00 5.94 -7.13
CA TYR A 44 -11.41 5.79 -8.46
C TYR A 44 -10.65 7.06 -8.86
N GLU A 45 -11.24 8.24 -8.66
CA GLU A 45 -10.60 9.55 -8.89
C GLU A 45 -9.31 9.72 -8.06
N LEU A 46 -9.35 9.38 -6.77
CA LEU A 46 -8.18 9.49 -5.88
C LEU A 46 -7.03 8.52 -6.23
N VAL A 47 -7.30 7.46 -6.98
CA VAL A 47 -6.29 6.47 -7.38
C VAL A 47 -5.71 6.78 -8.76
N GLU A 48 -6.49 7.29 -9.71
CA GLU A 48 -5.99 7.66 -11.04
C GLU A 48 -5.17 8.96 -11.04
N ASP A 49 -5.44 9.90 -10.12
CA ASP A 49 -4.68 11.16 -10.04
C ASP A 49 -3.29 11.01 -9.42
N VAL A 50 -2.94 9.85 -8.86
CA VAL A 50 -1.57 9.54 -8.44
C VAL A 50 -0.75 9.14 -9.68
N LYS A 51 -0.39 10.13 -10.49
CA LYS A 51 0.67 9.95 -11.50
C LYS A 51 1.94 9.48 -10.78
N PRO A 52 2.66 8.47 -11.30
CA PRO A 52 3.94 8.06 -10.72
C PRO A 52 4.85 9.29 -10.65
N PHE A 53 5.35 9.57 -9.45
CA PHE A 53 6.23 10.69 -9.16
C PHE A 53 7.47 10.60 -10.07
N HIS A 54 7.53 11.42 -11.12
CA HIS A 54 8.71 11.54 -11.97
C HIS A 54 9.68 12.52 -11.28
N PRO A 55 10.89 12.10 -10.90
CA PRO A 55 11.80 12.92 -10.09
C PRO A 55 12.34 14.18 -10.80
N ASP A 56 12.00 14.41 -12.06
CA ASP A 56 12.56 15.49 -12.88
C ASP A 56 11.74 16.80 -12.87
N HIS A 57 10.64 16.86 -12.12
CA HIS A 57 9.75 18.04 -12.07
C HIS A 57 9.67 18.73 -10.70
N ILE A 58 10.81 18.89 -10.03
CA ILE A 58 10.92 19.85 -8.92
C ILE A 58 11.18 21.24 -9.53
N ASP A 59 10.13 21.82 -10.09
CA ASP A 59 10.15 23.23 -10.49
C ASP A 59 9.90 24.06 -9.22
N ALA A 60 10.98 24.51 -8.59
CA ALA A 60 10.97 25.35 -7.39
C ALA A 60 10.55 26.79 -7.77
N GLY A 61 9.34 26.94 -8.30
CA GLY A 61 8.73 28.23 -8.57
C GLY A 61 8.22 28.87 -7.28
N PRO A 62 8.49 30.16 -7.00
CA PRO A 62 7.95 30.85 -5.84
C PRO A 62 6.43 30.96 -5.95
N LEU A 63 5.73 30.59 -4.87
CA LEU A 63 4.28 30.73 -4.70
C LEU A 63 3.87 32.19 -4.91
N GLY A 64 3.35 32.49 -6.10
CA GLY A 64 2.78 33.79 -6.44
C GLY A 64 1.48 33.99 -5.66
N VAL A 65 1.51 34.84 -4.64
CA VAL A 65 0.33 35.33 -3.95
C VAL A 65 -0.49 36.17 -4.95
N PRO A 66 -1.78 35.86 -5.19
CA PRO A 66 -2.63 36.68 -6.04
C PRO A 66 -2.73 38.09 -5.46
N LYS A 67 -2.23 39.09 -6.19
CA LYS A 67 -2.45 40.50 -5.86
C LYS A 67 -3.94 40.81 -6.10
N LEU A 68 -4.68 41.00 -5.02
CA LEU A 68 -6.00 41.63 -5.04
C LEU A 68 -5.87 43.03 -5.66
N GLN A 69 -6.52 43.25 -6.80
CA GLN A 69 -6.61 44.58 -7.41
C GLN A 69 -7.66 45.42 -6.65
N PRO A 70 -7.34 46.67 -6.28
CA PRO A 70 -8.21 47.54 -5.50
C PRO A 70 -9.12 48.41 -6.38
N ASP A 71 -9.81 47.84 -7.36
CA ASP A 71 -10.46 48.63 -8.42
C ASP A 71 -11.95 48.25 -8.63
N ASP A 72 -12.78 48.20 -7.58
CA ASP A 72 -14.25 48.07 -7.72
C ASP A 72 -15.03 48.95 -6.70
N ALA A 73 -14.49 50.13 -6.40
CA ALA A 73 -15.10 51.09 -5.48
C ALA A 73 -15.76 52.28 -6.20
N VAL A 74 -16.66 52.05 -7.17
CA VAL A 74 -17.53 53.12 -7.70
C VAL A 74 -18.89 52.57 -8.11
N GLY A 75 -19.94 52.86 -7.33
CA GLY A 75 -21.31 52.67 -7.84
C GLY A 75 -22.48 52.48 -6.88
N ALA A 76 -22.40 52.83 -5.60
CA ALA A 76 -23.58 52.81 -4.71
C ALA A 76 -24.16 54.22 -4.52
N LYS A 77 -25.00 54.67 -5.45
CA LYS A 77 -25.86 55.84 -5.25
C LYS A 77 -27.33 55.40 -5.20
N ASN A 78 -27.89 55.59 -4.01
CA ASN A 78 -29.27 55.98 -3.71
C ASN A 78 -30.41 55.16 -4.33
N ASN A 79 -30.94 54.23 -3.54
CA ASN A 79 -32.38 53.99 -3.48
C ASN A 79 -32.80 53.80 -2.02
N VAL A 80 -33.14 54.92 -1.37
CA VAL A 80 -33.85 54.97 -0.10
C VAL A 80 -35.34 55.04 -0.44
N LYS A 81 -35.97 53.87 -0.51
CA LYS A 81 -37.42 53.68 -0.39
C LYS A 81 -37.67 52.19 -0.26
N ASP A 82 -37.78 51.73 0.98
CA ASP A 82 -39.07 51.30 1.52
C ASP A 82 -38.84 50.71 2.91
N MET A 83 -39.64 51.23 3.84
CA MET A 83 -39.66 50.89 5.24
C MET A 83 -40.43 49.58 5.43
N ASP A 84 -39.79 48.67 6.16
CA ASP A 84 -40.39 48.12 7.38
C ASP A 84 -41.50 47.07 7.22
N ASP A 85 -41.24 46.05 6.40
CA ASP A 85 -41.74 44.71 6.67
C ASP A 85 -40.57 43.89 7.21
N GLY A 86 -40.45 43.81 8.55
CA GLY A 86 -39.52 42.89 9.19
C GLY A 86 -39.68 41.49 8.58
N PRO A 87 -38.60 40.69 8.47
CA PRO A 87 -38.64 39.40 7.78
C PRO A 87 -39.84 38.63 8.31
N SER A 88 -40.78 38.34 7.42
CA SER A 88 -41.98 37.57 7.76
C SER A 88 -41.55 36.35 8.58
N ASN A 89 -42.32 35.99 9.60
CA ASN A 89 -42.04 34.83 10.44
C ASN A 89 -41.71 33.57 9.59
N ASP A 90 -42.30 33.46 8.40
CA ASP A 90 -42.02 32.39 7.43
C ASP A 90 -40.59 32.46 6.85
N GLN A 91 -40.06 33.65 6.58
CA GLN A 91 -38.67 33.83 6.14
C GLN A 91 -37.68 33.51 7.26
N TYR A 92 -38.02 33.83 8.51
CA TYR A 92 -37.20 33.45 9.66
C TYR A 92 -37.18 31.92 9.87
N LEU A 93 -38.34 31.27 9.78
CA LEU A 93 -38.46 29.82 9.89
C LEU A 93 -37.80 29.09 8.72
N ASP A 94 -37.86 29.63 7.50
CA ASP A 94 -37.17 29.07 6.33
C ASP A 94 -35.64 29.25 6.45
N ALA A 95 -35.18 30.42 6.93
CA ALA A 95 -33.76 30.64 7.23
C ALA A 95 -33.26 29.71 8.35
N MET A 96 -34.06 29.48 9.39
CA MET A 96 -33.76 28.51 10.45
C MET A 96 -33.81 27.07 9.93
N ALA A 97 -34.75 26.69 9.07
CA ALA A 97 -34.80 25.35 8.47
C ALA A 97 -33.64 25.10 7.49
N LYS A 98 -33.15 26.16 6.83
CA LYS A 98 -31.99 26.12 5.94
C LYS A 98 -30.66 26.16 6.71
N ALA A 99 -30.62 26.85 7.85
CA ALA A 99 -29.46 26.91 8.75
C ALA A 99 -29.36 25.66 9.64
N THR A 100 -30.49 25.08 10.03
CA THR A 100 -30.55 23.79 10.71
C THR A 100 -30.43 22.72 9.63
N SER A 101 -29.21 22.48 9.18
CA SER A 101 -28.86 21.40 8.26
C SER A 101 -29.67 20.16 8.62
N GLY A 102 -30.63 19.81 7.76
CA GLY A 102 -31.52 18.69 8.03
C GLY A 102 -30.70 17.43 8.37
N PRO A 103 -31.22 16.48 9.16
CA PRO A 103 -30.45 15.30 9.58
C PRO A 103 -29.72 14.59 8.43
N GLN A 104 -30.30 14.60 7.23
CA GLN A 104 -29.68 14.07 6.01
C GLN A 104 -28.41 14.82 5.56
N SER A 105 -28.37 16.14 5.70
CA SER A 105 -27.18 16.95 5.38
C SER A 105 -26.04 16.65 6.35
N ASN A 106 -26.35 16.47 7.64
CA ASN A 106 -25.34 16.13 8.64
C ASN A 106 -24.76 14.74 8.41
N VAL A 107 -25.59 13.77 8.02
CA VAL A 107 -25.13 12.43 7.64
C VAL A 107 -24.17 12.49 6.45
N LYS A 108 -24.48 13.30 5.41
CA LYS A 108 -23.59 13.46 4.26
C LYS A 108 -22.24 14.08 4.63
N LEU A 109 -22.23 15.10 5.49
CA LEU A 109 -20.98 15.71 5.97
C LEU A 109 -20.11 14.69 6.71
N VAL A 110 -20.71 13.90 7.62
CA VAL A 110 -20.00 12.83 8.33
C VAL A 110 -19.49 11.74 7.37
N GLU A 111 -20.27 11.39 6.35
CA GLU A 111 -19.83 10.46 5.31
C GLU A 111 -18.64 10.99 4.50
N GLU A 112 -18.63 12.28 4.16
CA GLU A 112 -17.53 12.93 3.45
C GLU A 112 -16.26 12.99 4.29
N GLU A 113 -16.36 13.42 5.56
CA GLU A 113 -15.25 13.43 6.52
C GLU A 113 -14.67 12.02 6.72
N LEU A 114 -15.53 11.01 6.90
CA LEU A 114 -15.09 9.62 7.04
C LEU A 114 -14.37 9.11 5.78
N GLN A 115 -14.84 9.48 4.59
CA GLN A 115 -14.20 9.10 3.33
C GLN A 115 -12.80 9.71 3.20
N GLU A 116 -12.63 10.96 3.62
CA GLU A 116 -11.33 11.64 3.59
C GLU A 116 -10.33 10.99 4.54
N GLU A 117 -10.76 10.63 5.75
CA GLU A 117 -9.90 9.93 6.72
C GLU A 117 -9.50 8.53 6.23
N VAL A 118 -10.44 7.77 5.64
CA VAL A 118 -10.16 6.47 5.05
C VAL A 118 -9.18 6.60 3.87
N ALA A 119 -9.38 7.58 3.00
CA ALA A 119 -8.48 7.86 1.88
C ALA A 119 -7.08 8.22 2.37
N ALA A 120 -6.97 9.11 3.37
CA ALA A 120 -5.69 9.50 3.97
C ALA A 120 -4.96 8.30 4.60
N ALA A 121 -5.68 7.42 5.30
CA ALA A 121 -5.12 6.20 5.89
C ALA A 121 -4.59 5.23 4.82
N LEU A 122 -5.37 4.99 3.75
CA LEU A 122 -4.94 4.15 2.63
C LEU A 122 -3.73 4.74 1.90
N ASN A 123 -3.69 6.06 1.71
CA ASN A 123 -2.57 6.74 1.07
C ASN A 123 -1.27 6.62 1.89
N LYS A 124 -1.35 6.76 3.22
CA LYS A 124 -0.21 6.51 4.12
C LYS A 124 0.33 5.08 3.96
N GLN A 125 -0.55 4.08 3.87
CA GLN A 125 -0.13 2.69 3.67
C GLN A 125 0.45 2.46 2.26
N ALA A 126 -0.17 3.01 1.22
CA ALA A 126 0.37 2.97 -0.14
C ALA A 126 1.77 3.56 -0.21
N THR A 127 2.00 4.70 0.44
CA THR A 127 3.31 5.37 0.51
C THR A 127 4.35 4.48 1.19
N LYS A 128 3.99 3.81 2.29
CA LYS A 128 4.85 2.83 2.96
C LYS A 128 5.28 1.69 2.03
N VAL A 129 4.35 1.17 1.22
CA VAL A 129 4.64 0.12 0.23
C VAL A 129 5.60 0.64 -0.84
N LEU A 130 5.33 1.83 -1.40
CA LEU A 130 6.17 2.43 -2.45
C LEU A 130 7.60 2.68 -1.97
N MET A 131 7.77 3.24 -0.77
CA MET A 131 9.11 3.43 -0.17
C MET A 131 9.86 2.11 0.03
N ALA A 132 9.17 1.06 0.46
CA ALA A 132 9.78 -0.27 0.62
C ALA A 132 10.19 -0.89 -0.73
N ILE A 133 9.37 -0.70 -1.77
CA ILE A 133 9.66 -1.16 -3.14
C ILE A 133 10.85 -0.40 -3.72
N GLU A 134 10.87 0.93 -3.61
CA GLU A 134 11.96 1.77 -4.10
C GLU A 134 13.29 1.39 -3.43
N LYS A 135 13.29 1.21 -2.10
CA LYS A 135 14.47 0.74 -1.37
C LYS A 135 14.94 -0.63 -1.87
N ALA A 136 14.02 -1.56 -2.13
CA ALA A 136 14.36 -2.87 -2.70
C ALA A 136 14.92 -2.75 -4.13
N GLN A 137 14.38 -1.85 -4.96
CA GLN A 137 14.87 -1.60 -6.33
C GLN A 137 16.28 -1.02 -6.34
N VAL A 138 16.56 -0.05 -5.46
CA VAL A 138 17.90 0.55 -5.31
C VAL A 138 18.93 -0.50 -4.85
N LEU A 139 18.56 -1.39 -3.93
CA LEU A 139 19.44 -2.48 -3.53
C LEU A 139 19.62 -3.50 -4.66
N ARG A 140 18.56 -3.82 -5.40
CA ARG A 140 18.62 -4.73 -6.55
C ARG A 140 19.58 -4.23 -7.62
N SER A 141 19.48 -2.96 -8.02
CA SER A 141 20.35 -2.38 -9.05
C SER A 141 21.81 -2.37 -8.64
N LYS A 142 22.12 -2.09 -7.37
CA LYS A 142 23.48 -2.19 -6.80
C LYS A 142 24.02 -3.62 -6.84
N VAL A 143 23.22 -4.59 -6.44
CA VAL A 143 23.63 -6.01 -6.49
C VAL A 143 23.84 -6.45 -7.94
N GLU A 144 22.97 -6.04 -8.86
CA GLU A 144 23.10 -6.35 -10.29
C GLU A 144 24.34 -5.73 -10.93
N SER A 145 24.69 -4.47 -10.60
CA SER A 145 25.91 -3.83 -11.11
C SER A 145 27.17 -4.53 -10.61
N GLU A 146 27.26 -4.83 -9.32
CA GLU A 146 28.40 -5.57 -8.74
C GLU A 146 28.50 -6.98 -9.33
N LEU A 147 27.36 -7.65 -9.53
CA LEU A 147 27.32 -8.96 -10.17
C LEU A 147 27.81 -8.90 -11.61
N ALA A 148 27.45 -7.86 -12.37
CA ALA A 148 27.93 -7.65 -13.74
C ALA A 148 29.46 -7.41 -13.77
N GLU A 149 29.98 -6.58 -12.85
CA GLU A 149 31.42 -6.36 -12.67
C GLU A 149 32.14 -7.68 -12.36
N LEU A 150 31.66 -8.45 -11.39
CA LEU A 150 32.24 -9.76 -11.03
C LEU A 150 32.18 -10.77 -12.18
N LYS A 151 31.13 -10.76 -13.01
CA LYS A 151 31.03 -11.63 -14.19
C LYS A 151 32.08 -11.27 -15.25
N SER A 152 32.44 -10.00 -15.39
CA SER A 152 33.43 -9.52 -16.36
C SER A 152 34.87 -9.94 -16.00
N LEU A 153 35.17 -10.11 -14.71
CA LEU A 153 36.50 -10.49 -14.23
C LEU A 153 36.91 -11.91 -14.66
N LYS A 154 38.21 -12.09 -14.87
CA LYS A 154 38.80 -13.39 -15.15
C LYS A 154 38.94 -14.19 -13.85
N VAL A 155 38.97 -15.52 -13.96
CA VAL A 155 39.16 -16.43 -12.81
C VAL A 155 40.38 -16.08 -11.93
N PRO A 156 41.58 -15.76 -12.45
CA PRO A 156 42.70 -15.36 -11.59
C PRO A 156 42.41 -14.09 -10.78
N GLU A 157 41.75 -13.09 -11.36
CA GLU A 157 41.37 -11.84 -10.68
C GLU A 157 40.33 -12.12 -9.59
N LEU A 158 39.32 -12.94 -9.88
CA LEU A 158 38.33 -13.37 -8.88
C LEU A 158 38.97 -14.13 -7.70
N LYS A 159 39.98 -14.96 -7.97
CA LYS A 159 40.73 -15.65 -6.91
C LYS A 159 41.54 -14.68 -6.04
N ALA A 160 42.10 -13.63 -6.64
CA ALA A 160 42.80 -12.57 -5.91
C ALA A 160 41.81 -11.78 -5.02
N LEU A 161 40.66 -11.37 -5.57
CA LEU A 161 39.61 -10.67 -4.83
C LEU A 161 39.06 -11.50 -3.66
N CYS A 162 38.76 -12.78 -3.90
CA CYS A 162 38.27 -13.64 -2.83
C CYS A 162 39.37 -13.90 -1.75
N LYS A 163 40.67 -13.80 -2.09
CA LYS A 163 41.75 -13.83 -1.09
C LYS A 163 41.81 -12.54 -0.27
N GLU A 164 41.59 -11.38 -0.89
CA GLU A 164 41.51 -10.07 -0.22
C GLU A 164 40.33 -10.00 0.76
N LEU A 165 39.16 -10.51 0.35
CA LEU A 165 37.96 -10.62 1.18
C LEU A 165 38.02 -11.77 2.22
N ASN A 166 39.14 -12.50 2.29
CA ASN A 166 39.35 -13.65 3.18
C ASN A 166 38.28 -14.76 3.04
N VAL A 167 37.79 -15.00 1.82
CA VAL A 167 36.84 -16.07 1.48
C VAL A 167 37.53 -17.25 0.82
N ALA A 168 36.94 -18.44 0.95
CA ALA A 168 37.52 -19.65 0.38
C ALA A 168 37.64 -19.59 -1.16
N VAL A 169 38.84 -19.86 -1.70
CA VAL A 169 39.19 -19.72 -3.13
C VAL A 169 38.93 -21.00 -3.96
N ARG A 170 37.93 -21.81 -3.57
CA ARG A 170 37.65 -23.14 -4.14
C ARG A 170 36.41 -23.12 -5.04
N GLY A 171 36.37 -23.89 -6.12
CA GLY A 171 35.16 -24.11 -6.93
C GLY A 171 35.25 -23.54 -8.35
N LYS A 172 34.10 -23.55 -9.06
CA LYS A 172 33.95 -22.98 -10.41
C LYS A 172 33.91 -21.45 -10.35
N LYS A 173 33.98 -20.77 -11.51
CA LYS A 173 33.90 -19.30 -11.60
C LYS A 173 32.66 -18.76 -10.87
N ASP A 174 31.54 -19.44 -11.06
CA ASP A 174 30.25 -19.13 -10.43
C ASP A 174 30.29 -19.21 -8.90
N ASP A 175 30.95 -20.23 -8.34
CA ASP A 175 31.10 -20.37 -6.89
C ASP A 175 31.96 -19.26 -6.29
N LEU A 176 32.97 -18.79 -7.04
CA LEU A 176 33.78 -17.64 -6.63
C LEU A 176 32.95 -16.37 -6.65
N ILE A 177 32.16 -16.13 -7.70
CA ILE A 177 31.25 -14.98 -7.79
C ILE A 177 30.24 -14.99 -6.64
N LYS A 178 29.62 -16.13 -6.33
CA LYS A 178 28.68 -16.28 -5.18
C LYS A 178 29.29 -15.84 -3.86
N ARG A 179 30.57 -16.15 -3.63
CA ARG A 179 31.25 -15.87 -2.35
C ARG A 179 31.80 -14.46 -2.28
N CYS A 180 32.30 -13.96 -3.40
CA CYS A 180 32.81 -12.60 -3.52
C CYS A 180 31.65 -11.58 -3.48
N LEU A 181 30.46 -11.92 -4.02
CA LEU A 181 29.24 -11.16 -3.76
C LEU A 181 28.87 -11.35 -2.28
N SER A 182 29.09 -10.31 -1.48
CA SER A 182 28.92 -10.38 -0.02
C SER A 182 27.55 -10.95 0.33
N THR A 183 27.55 -12.02 1.14
CA THR A 183 26.31 -12.61 1.69
C THR A 183 25.45 -11.57 2.40
N GLU A 184 26.09 -10.55 2.98
CA GLU A 184 25.45 -9.40 3.61
C GLU A 184 24.59 -8.57 2.65
N LYS A 185 25.13 -8.07 1.53
CA LYS A 185 24.33 -7.26 0.56
C LYS A 185 23.13 -8.02 0.00
N LEU A 186 23.30 -9.32 -0.27
CA LEU A 186 22.20 -10.17 -0.69
C LEU A 186 21.15 -10.34 0.40
N LEU A 187 21.59 -10.52 1.65
CA LEU A 187 20.71 -10.61 2.80
C LEU A 187 19.93 -9.30 3.02
N ASP A 188 20.59 -8.14 2.85
CA ASP A 188 19.96 -6.83 2.95
C ASP A 188 18.89 -6.62 1.87
N PHE A 189 19.20 -6.99 0.62
CA PHE A 189 18.23 -6.98 -0.47
C PHE A 189 17.04 -7.88 -0.15
N GLU A 190 17.27 -9.14 0.23
CA GLU A 190 16.19 -10.09 0.51
C GLU A 190 15.35 -9.68 1.73
N THR A 191 15.98 -9.11 2.75
CA THR A 191 15.29 -8.57 3.94
C THR A 191 14.40 -7.40 3.55
N THR A 192 14.91 -6.47 2.73
CA THR A 192 14.13 -5.33 2.24
C THR A 192 12.99 -5.79 1.31
N ARG A 193 13.24 -6.78 0.46
CA ARG A 193 12.23 -7.38 -0.41
C ARG A 193 11.09 -8.02 0.39
N LYS A 194 11.42 -8.78 1.44
CA LYS A 194 10.43 -9.34 2.38
C LYS A 194 9.65 -8.25 3.10
N ALA A 195 10.29 -7.16 3.51
CA ALA A 195 9.61 -6.02 4.09
C ALA A 195 8.61 -5.38 3.11
N ALA A 196 8.96 -5.26 1.82
CA ALA A 196 8.04 -4.79 0.78
C ALA A 196 6.83 -5.74 0.59
N TYR A 197 7.04 -7.07 0.61
CA TYR A 197 5.93 -8.03 0.60
C TYR A 197 5.02 -7.88 1.80
N HIS A 198 5.58 -7.72 2.99
CA HIS A 198 4.81 -7.53 4.21
C HIS A 198 3.98 -6.24 4.15
N ALA A 199 4.59 -5.11 3.77
CA ALA A 199 3.87 -3.85 3.61
C ALA A 199 2.74 -3.96 2.57
N ARG A 200 2.99 -4.65 1.45
CA ARG A 200 1.98 -4.88 0.41
C ARG A 200 0.81 -5.73 0.90
N TRP A 201 1.07 -6.74 1.72
CA TRP A 201 0.05 -7.55 2.37
C TRP A 201 -0.79 -6.73 3.37
N GLU A 202 -0.15 -5.88 4.18
CA GLU A 202 -0.85 -4.94 5.08
C GLU A 202 -1.80 -4.03 4.30
N LEU A 203 -1.36 -3.45 3.17
CA LEU A 203 -2.21 -2.64 2.30
C LEU A 203 -3.43 -3.44 1.80
N GLY A 204 -3.25 -4.72 1.49
CA GLY A 204 -4.33 -5.63 1.14
C GLY A 204 -5.39 -5.76 2.23
N ILE A 205 -4.95 -5.95 3.48
CA ILE A 205 -5.84 -6.00 4.64
C ILE A 205 -6.57 -4.68 4.84
N HIS A 206 -5.86 -3.55 4.78
CA HIS A 206 -6.48 -2.24 4.96
C HIS A 206 -7.54 -1.96 3.90
N ARG A 207 -7.28 -2.32 2.64
CA ARG A 207 -8.28 -2.20 1.57
C ARG A 207 -9.48 -3.11 1.81
N GLN A 208 -9.28 -4.36 2.21
CA GLN A 208 -10.40 -5.25 2.55
C GLN A 208 -11.25 -4.69 3.70
N ALA A 209 -10.61 -4.14 4.73
CA ALA A 209 -11.29 -3.50 5.85
C ALA A 209 -12.12 -2.28 5.43
N CYS A 210 -11.70 -1.57 4.38
CA CYS A 210 -12.44 -0.45 3.79
C CYS A 210 -13.54 -0.90 2.80
N GLY A 211 -13.78 -2.20 2.64
CA GLY A 211 -14.83 -2.74 1.77
C GLY A 211 -14.40 -3.09 0.35
N PHE A 212 -13.11 -3.00 0.00
CA PHE A 212 -12.58 -3.44 -1.29
C PHE A 212 -12.41 -4.96 -1.31
N VAL A 213 -13.50 -5.70 -1.52
CA VAL A 213 -13.49 -7.18 -1.47
C VAL A 213 -13.12 -7.81 -2.82
N THR A 214 -13.61 -7.26 -3.93
CA THR A 214 -13.44 -7.82 -5.28
C THR A 214 -12.19 -7.29 -5.95
N ASN A 215 -11.42 -8.16 -6.63
CA ASN A 215 -10.21 -7.83 -7.39
C ASN A 215 -9.11 -7.07 -6.63
N ASN A 216 -9.17 -7.05 -5.29
CA ASN A 216 -8.21 -6.32 -4.47
C ASN A 216 -6.79 -6.85 -4.65
N GLN A 217 -6.62 -8.18 -4.70
CA GLN A 217 -5.30 -8.80 -4.91
C GLN A 217 -4.71 -8.44 -6.27
N GLN A 218 -5.51 -8.57 -7.34
CA GLN A 218 -5.07 -8.25 -8.70
C GLN A 218 -4.69 -6.76 -8.82
N PHE A 219 -5.48 -5.88 -8.22
CA PHE A 219 -5.17 -4.45 -8.16
C PHE A 219 -3.80 -4.22 -7.49
N ILE A 220 -3.59 -4.81 -6.32
CA ILE A 220 -2.34 -4.64 -5.56
C ILE A 220 -1.13 -5.18 -6.30
N GLU A 221 -1.25 -6.35 -6.94
CA GLU A 221 -0.16 -6.95 -7.72
C GLU A 221 0.17 -6.14 -8.97
N THR A 222 -0.83 -5.53 -9.60
CA THR A 222 -0.66 -4.71 -10.82
C THR A 222 0.02 -3.38 -10.50
N HIS A 223 -0.41 -2.70 -9.44
CA HIS A 223 0.08 -1.36 -9.08
C HIS A 223 1.33 -1.36 -8.19
N TYR A 224 1.54 -2.38 -7.35
CA TYR A 224 2.68 -2.46 -6.42
C TYR A 224 3.56 -3.67 -6.74
N LYS A 225 4.30 -3.55 -7.84
CA LYS A 225 5.21 -4.59 -8.33
C LYS A 225 6.48 -4.62 -7.49
N ILE A 226 6.67 -5.71 -6.77
CA ILE A 226 7.88 -5.96 -5.98
C ILE A 226 8.95 -6.57 -6.89
N PRO A 227 10.21 -6.15 -6.80
CA PRO A 227 11.27 -6.70 -7.63
C PRO A 227 11.44 -8.21 -7.45
N GLU A 228 11.75 -8.89 -8.55
CA GLU A 228 12.00 -10.32 -8.53
C GLU A 228 13.27 -10.65 -7.74
N LYS A 229 13.32 -11.88 -7.22
CA LYS A 229 14.49 -12.41 -6.52
C LYS A 229 15.65 -12.49 -7.52
N ILE A 230 16.85 -12.12 -7.07
CA ILE A 230 18.06 -12.33 -7.85
C ILE A 230 18.45 -13.79 -7.69
N ASP A 231 18.08 -14.62 -8.65
CA ASP A 231 18.56 -16.00 -8.72
C ASP A 231 20.00 -15.94 -9.25
N LEU A 232 20.95 -15.94 -8.32
CA LEU A 232 22.36 -15.85 -8.64
C LEU A 232 22.77 -16.99 -9.56
N PHE A 233 22.21 -18.18 -9.33
CA PHE A 233 22.45 -19.39 -10.08
C PHE A 233 21.18 -20.22 -9.99
N GLU A 234 20.80 -20.85 -11.10
CA GLU A 234 19.79 -21.91 -11.09
C GLU A 234 20.32 -22.98 -10.12
N GLU A 235 19.87 -22.94 -8.87
CA GLU A 235 19.85 -24.15 -8.08
C GLU A 235 19.02 -25.09 -8.94
N GLU A 236 19.67 -26.10 -9.54
CA GLU A 236 18.98 -27.18 -10.22
C GLU A 236 17.85 -27.55 -9.27
N LYS A 237 16.63 -27.18 -9.66
CA LYS A 237 15.44 -27.51 -8.89
C LYS A 237 15.44 -29.02 -8.95
N LYS A 238 16.05 -29.65 -7.94
CA LYS A 238 15.82 -31.05 -7.68
C LYS A 238 14.32 -31.11 -7.64
N GLU A 239 13.73 -31.81 -8.60
CA GLU A 239 12.31 -32.10 -8.66
C GLU A 239 11.98 -32.96 -7.43
N GLY A 240 12.08 -32.34 -6.24
CA GLY A 240 11.56 -32.88 -5.02
C GLY A 240 10.08 -32.92 -5.28
N LYS A 241 9.54 -34.14 -5.38
CA LYS A 241 8.11 -34.43 -5.54
C LYS A 241 7.32 -33.29 -4.91
N VAL A 242 6.77 -32.45 -5.77
CA VAL A 242 5.92 -31.34 -5.35
C VAL A 242 4.87 -32.01 -4.46
N PHE A 243 4.84 -31.64 -3.19
CA PHE A 243 3.78 -32.07 -2.28
C PHE A 243 2.54 -31.32 -2.74
N THR A 244 1.94 -31.82 -3.82
CA THR A 244 0.77 -31.27 -4.49
C THR A 244 -0.41 -31.51 -3.56
N ASP A 245 -0.69 -30.53 -2.71
CA ASP A 245 -1.87 -30.52 -1.85
C ASP A 245 -1.89 -31.59 -0.73
N GLN A 246 -2.42 -31.23 0.44
CA GLN A 246 -2.69 -32.22 1.49
C GLN A 246 -3.63 -33.32 0.96
N LEU A 247 -4.51 -32.99 0.02
CA LEU A 247 -5.41 -33.92 -0.66
C LEU A 247 -4.70 -35.06 -1.38
N ASP A 248 -3.60 -34.83 -2.12
CA ASP A 248 -2.87 -35.94 -2.77
C ASP A 248 -2.19 -36.84 -1.74
N TRP A 249 -1.74 -36.28 -0.62
CA TRP A 249 -1.18 -37.10 0.47
C TRP A 249 -2.24 -38.02 1.07
N TRP A 250 -3.44 -37.50 1.36
CA TRP A 250 -4.56 -38.29 1.86
C TRP A 250 -5.05 -39.35 0.85
N GLN A 251 -5.07 -39.02 -0.44
CA GLN A 251 -5.42 -39.97 -1.51
C GLN A 251 -4.36 -41.07 -1.66
N SER A 252 -3.06 -40.74 -1.55
CA SER A 252 -1.98 -41.73 -1.68
C SER A 252 -1.89 -42.71 -0.50
N LYS A 253 -2.36 -42.33 0.69
CA LYS A 253 -2.31 -43.16 1.90
C LYS A 253 -3.50 -44.12 2.08
N GLY A 254 -4.44 -44.14 1.13
CA GLY A 254 -5.37 -45.26 0.95
C GLY A 254 -6.31 -45.54 2.12
N ARG A 255 -6.86 -44.50 2.78
CA ARG A 255 -7.84 -44.66 3.86
C ARG A 255 -9.29 -44.32 3.51
N TRP A 256 -9.58 -44.07 2.24
CA TRP A 256 -10.94 -43.92 1.74
C TRP A 256 -11.12 -44.82 0.51
N ARG A 257 -11.54 -46.06 0.78
CA ARG A 257 -12.42 -46.82 -0.11
C ARG A 257 -13.73 -47.01 0.63
#